data_AF-A0A6B9Z597-F1
#
_entry.id   AF-A0A6B9Z597-F1
#
_cell.length_a   1.000
_cell.length_b   1.000
_cell.length_c   1.000
_cell.angle_alpha   90.00
_cell.angle_beta   90.00
_cell.angle_gamma   90.00
#
_symmetry.space_group_name_H-M   'P 1'
#
loop_
_entity.id
_entity.type
_entity.pdbx_description
1 polymer ?
#
loop_
_entity_poly.entity_id
_entity_poly.type
_entity_poly.pdbx_seq_one_letter_code
_entity_poly.pdbx_strand_id
1 'polypeptide(L)'
;MKHLFLLMFIVLFGAGAFAQVKTDSVAYGRQRAKINAMLAARRLKFGQYDTSLTKRSGIFHMQTKNDIRRSNQILMDIVDTDDEIFIELKKLFDYRTNQLNYTAFQKKQIENTAREVEKERIAYMKTINSFRAQNEALKAQTAKQNEDYQSRQKLYIIAMAMLIVSVIVLLILKRKRSN
;
A
#
# COMPACT_ATOMS: atom_id res chain seq x y z
N MET A 1 12.98 36.90 -0.48
CA MET A 1 12.70 36.86 0.98
C MET A 1 11.52 35.93 1.33
N LYS A 2 10.30 36.13 0.80
CA LYS A 2 9.12 35.29 1.13
C LYS A 2 9.28 33.79 0.80
N HIS A 3 9.89 33.45 -0.34
CA HIS A 3 10.13 32.05 -0.73
C HIS A 3 11.18 31.34 0.16
N LEU A 4 12.12 32.10 0.74
CA LEU A 4 13.16 31.56 1.60
C LEU A 4 12.61 31.16 2.97
N PHE A 5 11.65 31.94 3.49
CA PHE A 5 10.90 31.62 4.70
C PHE A 5 10.04 30.37 4.54
N LEU A 6 9.41 30.19 3.37
CA LEU A 6 8.56 29.05 3.06
C LEU A 6 9.38 27.76 2.95
N LEU A 7 10.56 27.84 2.35
CA LEU A 7 11.51 26.73 2.25
C LEU A 7 12.07 26.33 3.62
N MET A 8 12.37 27.31 4.48
CA MET A 8 12.79 27.07 5.87
C MET A 8 11.68 26.40 6.69
N PHE A 9 10.41 26.79 6.49
CA PHE A 9 9.27 26.19 7.17
C PHE A 9 9.05 24.73 6.75
N ILE A 10 9.22 24.42 5.46
CA ILE A 10 9.14 23.04 4.94
C ILE A 10 10.27 22.16 5.50
N VAL A 11 11.48 22.70 5.64
CA VAL A 11 12.61 21.94 6.21
C VAL A 11 12.41 21.67 7.71
N LEU A 12 11.94 22.67 8.47
CA LEU A 12 11.71 22.53 9.92
C LEU A 12 10.54 21.57 10.25
N PHE A 13 9.47 21.57 9.46
CA PHE A 13 8.34 20.64 9.65
C PHE A 13 8.51 19.29 8.95
N GLY A 14 9.31 19.20 7.88
CA GLY A 14 9.61 17.96 7.17
C GLY A 14 10.55 17.03 7.95
N ALA A 15 11.42 17.57 8.80
CA ALA A 15 12.37 16.78 9.59
C ALA A 15 11.69 15.79 10.56
N GLY A 16 10.49 16.12 11.06
CA GLY A 16 9.72 15.25 11.94
C GLY A 16 9.18 13.98 11.26
N ALA A 17 8.93 14.02 9.94
CA ALA A 17 8.42 12.87 9.18
C ALA A 17 9.48 11.78 8.98
N PHE A 18 10.76 12.15 8.89
CA PHE A 18 11.88 11.19 8.78
C PHE A 18 12.31 10.59 10.12
N ALA A 19 11.82 11.13 11.25
CA ALA A 19 12.10 10.63 12.60
C ALA A 19 11.24 9.42 13.00
N GLN A 20 10.29 8.97 12.16
CA GLN A 20 9.68 7.63 12.27
C GLN A 20 10.70 6.55 11.86
N VAL A 21 11.84 6.52 12.54
CA VAL A 21 12.74 5.36 12.55
C VAL A 21 11.94 4.22 13.15
N LYS A 22 11.65 3.19 12.33
CA LYS A 22 10.99 1.93 12.69
C LYS A 22 11.27 1.55 14.16
N THR A 23 10.39 1.97 15.06
CA THR A 23 10.57 1.89 16.52
C THR A 23 10.78 0.44 16.94
N ASP A 24 10.11 -0.47 16.22
CA ASP A 24 10.20 -1.92 16.36
C ASP A 24 11.61 -2.46 16.09
N SER A 25 12.34 -1.89 15.12
CA SER A 25 13.71 -2.31 14.80
C SER A 25 14.70 -1.96 15.91
N VAL A 26 14.51 -0.82 16.58
CA VAL A 26 15.38 -0.36 17.66
C VAL A 26 15.08 -1.12 18.96
N ALA A 27 13.80 -1.36 19.28
CA ALA A 27 13.40 -2.18 20.42
C ALA A 27 13.91 -3.62 20.29
N TYR A 28 13.74 -4.24 19.12
CA TYR A 28 14.25 -5.58 18.83
C TYR A 28 15.78 -5.66 18.96
N GLY A 29 16.50 -4.67 18.43
CA GLY A 29 17.96 -4.59 18.53
C GLY A 29 18.45 -4.49 19.98
N ARG A 30 17.81 -3.63 20.78
CA ARG A 30 18.13 -3.49 22.22
C ARG A 30 17.86 -4.76 23.00
N GLN A 31 16.74 -5.44 22.70
CA GLN A 31 16.38 -6.70 23.33
C GLN A 31 17.42 -7.80 23.04
N ARG A 32 17.88 -7.90 21.79
CA ARG A 32 18.97 -8.83 21.41
C ARG A 32 20.28 -8.54 22.14
N ALA A 33 20.64 -7.26 22.27
CA ALA A 33 21.84 -6.85 23.00
C ALA A 33 21.75 -7.23 24.48
N LYS A 34 20.59 -7.05 25.11
CA LYS A 34 20.34 -7.47 26.50
C LYS A 34 20.51 -8.98 26.66
N ILE A 35 19.92 -9.79 25.78
CA ILE A 35 20.07 -11.26 25.78
C ILE A 35 21.53 -11.67 25.65
N ASN A 36 22.27 -11.07 24.73
CA ASN A 36 23.69 -11.36 24.56
C ASN A 36 24.53 -11.02 25.80
N ALA A 37 24.19 -9.92 26.49
CA ALA A 37 24.85 -9.56 27.75
C ALA A 37 24.57 -10.60 28.85
N MET A 38 23.33 -11.07 28.98
CA MET A 38 22.97 -12.14 29.93
C MET A 38 23.66 -13.47 29.59
N LEU A 39 23.75 -13.83 28.30
CA LEU A 39 24.50 -15.01 27.85
C LEU A 39 26.00 -14.92 28.15
N ALA A 40 26.59 -13.73 28.04
CA ALA A 40 27.98 -13.50 28.43
C ALA A 40 28.17 -13.67 29.95
N ALA A 41 27.26 -13.10 30.75
CA ALA A 41 27.28 -13.27 32.21
C ALA A 41 27.10 -14.75 32.62
N ARG A 42 26.17 -15.47 31.98
CA ARG A 42 25.98 -16.92 32.15
C ARG A 42 27.28 -17.67 31.86
N ARG A 43 27.96 -17.38 30.75
CA ARG A 43 29.23 -18.03 30.37
C ARG A 43 30.31 -17.83 31.44
N LEU A 44 30.39 -16.65 32.05
CA LEU A 44 31.32 -16.39 33.16
C LEU A 44 30.98 -17.24 34.40
N LYS A 45 29.71 -17.31 34.78
CA LYS A 45 29.25 -18.16 35.91
C LYS A 45 29.55 -19.64 35.68
N PHE A 46 29.37 -20.14 34.45
CA PHE A 46 29.74 -21.51 34.10
C PHE A 46 31.24 -21.78 34.28
N GLY A 47 32.11 -20.84 33.90
CA GLY A 47 33.55 -20.97 34.14
C GLY A 47 33.89 -21.02 35.64
N GLN A 48 33.18 -20.25 36.46
CA GLN A 48 33.33 -20.27 37.92
C GLN A 48 32.85 -21.60 38.53
N TYR A 49 31.75 -22.16 38.02
CA TYR A 49 31.24 -23.47 38.41
C TYR A 49 32.25 -24.59 38.07
N ASP A 50 32.79 -24.58 36.86
CA ASP A 50 33.80 -25.56 36.44
C ASP A 50 35.06 -25.51 37.34
N THR A 51 35.50 -24.29 37.67
CA THR A 51 36.59 -24.08 38.63
C THR A 51 36.23 -24.55 40.04
N SER A 52 34.97 -24.40 40.48
CA SER A 52 34.55 -24.84 41.82
C SER A 52 34.41 -26.37 41.92
N LEU A 53 34.12 -27.06 40.82
CA LEU A 53 34.12 -28.53 40.76
C LEU A 53 35.50 -29.15 40.93
N THR A 54 36.56 -28.46 40.50
CA THR A 54 37.94 -28.97 40.62
C THR A 54 38.59 -28.56 41.95
N LYS A 55 38.02 -27.59 42.66
CA LYS A 55 38.54 -27.11 43.95
C LYS A 55 38.38 -28.16 45.04
N ARG A 56 39.47 -28.49 45.73
CA ARG A 56 39.49 -29.44 46.86
C ARG A 56 40.22 -28.82 48.04
N SER A 57 39.50 -28.34 49.06
CA SER A 57 40.12 -27.68 50.22
C SER A 57 40.22 -28.58 51.47
N GLY A 58 39.86 -29.86 51.36
CA GLY A 58 39.90 -30.80 52.49
C GLY A 58 41.32 -31.30 52.80
N ILE A 59 41.53 -31.74 54.04
CA ILE A 59 42.81 -32.22 54.60
C ILE A 59 43.42 -33.38 53.79
N PHE A 60 42.63 -34.10 52.98
CA PHE A 60 43.07 -35.21 52.13
C PHE A 60 42.84 -34.98 50.63
N HIS A 61 42.88 -33.73 50.16
CA HIS A 61 42.54 -33.39 48.77
C HIS A 61 41.13 -33.89 48.39
N MET A 62 40.23 -33.97 49.36
CA MET A 62 38.81 -34.26 49.15
C MET A 62 38.03 -32.96 49.11
N GLN A 63 36.93 -32.95 48.36
CA GLN A 63 35.99 -31.83 48.40
C GLN A 63 35.33 -31.76 49.77
N THR A 64 35.27 -30.57 50.34
CA THR A 64 34.54 -30.35 51.59
C THR A 64 33.07 -30.08 51.33
N LYS A 65 32.21 -30.25 52.35
CA LYS A 65 30.81 -29.83 52.27
C LYS A 65 30.65 -28.36 51.87
N ASN A 66 31.58 -27.50 52.28
CA ASN A 66 31.58 -26.08 51.90
C ASN A 66 31.89 -25.86 50.42
N ASP A 67 32.83 -26.63 49.86
CA ASP A 67 33.14 -26.59 48.42
C ASP A 67 31.93 -27.03 47.58
N ILE A 68 31.28 -28.14 47.99
CA ILE A 68 30.07 -28.65 47.32
C ILE A 68 28.92 -27.64 47.40
N ARG A 69 28.69 -27.05 48.59
CA ARG A 69 27.63 -26.04 48.78
C ARG A 69 27.87 -24.82 47.90
N ARG A 70 29.11 -24.37 47.76
CA ARG A 70 29.48 -23.26 46.87
C ARG A 70 29.22 -23.60 45.40
N SER A 71 29.62 -24.78 44.95
CA SER A 71 29.35 -25.25 43.58
C SER A 71 27.85 -25.31 43.30
N ASN A 72 27.06 -25.84 44.24
CA ASN A 72 25.60 -25.89 44.10
C ASN A 72 24.96 -24.49 44.08
N GLN A 73 25.48 -23.55 44.85
CA GLN A 73 25.01 -22.17 44.82
C GLN A 73 25.26 -21.51 43.45
N ILE A 74 26.47 -21.68 42.90
CA ILE A 74 26.78 -21.17 41.55
C ILE A 74 25.87 -21.84 40.51
N LEU A 75 25.56 -23.12 40.66
CA LEU A 75 24.64 -23.82 39.77
C LEU A 75 23.22 -23.26 39.85
N MET A 76 22.72 -22.93 41.05
CA MET A 76 21.41 -22.27 41.20
C MET A 76 21.42 -20.88 40.56
N ASP A 77 22.47 -20.09 40.80
CA ASP A 77 22.60 -18.77 40.18
C ASP A 77 22.65 -18.82 38.64
N ILE A 78 23.14 -19.94 38.07
CA ILE A 78 23.12 -20.21 36.64
C ILE A 78 21.69 -20.51 36.17
N VAL A 79 20.98 -21.40 36.88
CA VAL A 79 19.60 -21.77 36.55
C VAL A 79 18.68 -20.54 36.58
N ASP A 80 18.81 -19.70 37.61
CA ASP A 80 18.04 -18.45 37.71
C ASP A 80 18.33 -17.51 36.54
N THR A 81 19.60 -17.43 36.10
CA THR A 81 19.97 -16.64 34.91
C THR A 81 19.37 -17.22 33.63
N ASP A 82 19.26 -18.55 33.54
CA ASP A 82 18.70 -19.23 32.37
C ASP A 82 17.19 -18.97 32.26
N ASP A 83 16.47 -18.99 33.39
CA ASP A 83 15.06 -18.63 33.44
C ASP A 83 14.82 -17.18 33.01
N GLU A 84 15.65 -16.24 33.47
CA GLU A 84 15.60 -14.84 33.01
C GLU A 84 15.88 -14.72 31.50
N ILE A 85 16.88 -15.45 30.99
CA ILE A 85 17.18 -15.50 29.55
C ILE A 85 15.97 -16.02 28.77
N PHE A 86 15.29 -17.06 29.24
CA PHE A 86 14.11 -17.61 28.58
C PHE A 86 12.95 -16.61 28.52
N ILE A 87 12.70 -15.87 29.60
CA ILE A 87 11.69 -14.80 29.63
C ILE A 87 12.00 -13.74 28.58
N GLU A 88 13.26 -13.31 28.48
CA GLU A 88 13.68 -12.26 27.58
C GLU A 88 13.72 -12.73 26.11
N LEU A 89 14.02 -14.01 25.86
CA LEU A 89 13.88 -14.66 24.55
C LEU A 89 12.42 -14.74 24.10
N LYS A 90 11.50 -15.06 25.01
CA LYS A 90 10.06 -15.06 24.71
C LYS A 90 9.59 -13.67 24.28
N LYS A 91 9.97 -12.61 25.01
CA LYS A 91 9.69 -11.22 24.60
C LYS A 91 10.26 -10.90 23.21
N LEU A 92 11.47 -11.35 22.90
CA LEU A 92 12.07 -11.16 21.56
C LEU A 92 11.25 -11.86 20.46
N PHE A 93 10.77 -13.06 20.72
CA PHE A 93 9.91 -13.81 19.80
C PHE A 93 8.56 -13.12 19.58
N ASP A 94 7.96 -12.58 20.64
CA ASP A 94 6.71 -11.82 20.56
C ASP A 94 6.87 -10.57 19.70
N TYR A 95 7.97 -9.81 19.86
CA TYR A 95 8.27 -8.67 18.98
C TYR A 95 8.36 -9.07 17.51
N ARG A 96 9.08 -10.16 17.20
CA ARG A 96 9.20 -10.65 15.83
C ARG A 96 7.86 -11.09 15.25
N THR A 97 7.05 -11.80 16.05
CA THR A 97 5.74 -12.29 15.64
C THR A 97 4.78 -11.14 15.37
N ASN A 98 4.73 -10.14 16.25
CA ASN A 98 3.93 -8.94 16.06
C ASN A 98 4.33 -8.16 14.80
N GLN A 99 5.65 -8.02 14.56
CA GLN A 99 6.16 -7.37 13.34
C GLN A 99 5.78 -8.13 12.06
N LEU A 100 5.87 -9.47 12.08
CA LEU A 100 5.47 -10.31 10.96
C LEU A 100 3.96 -10.21 10.69
N ASN A 101 3.15 -10.26 11.73
CA ASN A 101 1.69 -10.12 11.65
C ASN A 101 1.30 -8.74 11.07
N TYR A 102 1.94 -7.67 11.54
CA TYR A 102 1.73 -6.32 11.02
C TYR A 102 2.08 -6.21 9.53
N THR A 103 3.19 -6.83 9.12
CA THR A 103 3.61 -6.86 7.71
C THR A 103 2.63 -7.64 6.84
N ALA A 104 2.18 -8.81 7.31
CA ALA A 104 1.18 -9.62 6.59
C ALA A 104 -0.15 -8.87 6.46
N PHE A 105 -0.59 -8.20 7.52
CA PHE A 105 -1.80 -7.39 7.51
C PHE A 105 -1.72 -6.22 6.52
N GLN A 106 -0.60 -5.48 6.50
CA GLN A 106 -0.38 -4.42 5.50
C GLN A 106 -0.39 -4.94 4.07
N LYS A 107 0.28 -6.06 3.80
CA LYS A 107 0.27 -6.68 2.47
C LYS A 107 -1.15 -7.03 2.04
N LYS A 108 -1.92 -7.66 2.92
CA LYS A 108 -3.33 -8.02 2.65
C LYS A 108 -4.19 -6.78 2.38
N GLN A 109 -3.99 -5.70 3.13
CA GLN A 109 -4.69 -4.44 2.86
C GLN A 109 -4.35 -3.87 1.47
N ILE A 110 -3.07 -3.80 1.13
CA ILE A 110 -2.62 -3.31 -0.19
C ILE A 110 -3.19 -4.17 -1.32
N GLU A 111 -3.17 -5.50 -1.18
CA GLU A 111 -3.76 -6.42 -2.15
C GLU A 111 -5.26 -6.22 -2.30
N ASN A 112 -5.99 -6.05 -1.19
CA ASN A 112 -7.42 -5.79 -1.23
C ASN A 112 -7.72 -4.44 -1.91
N THR A 113 -7.00 -3.38 -1.53
CA THR A 113 -7.15 -2.06 -2.18
C THR A 113 -6.85 -2.13 -3.67
N ALA A 114 -5.78 -2.82 -4.07
CA ALA A 114 -5.45 -3.01 -5.48
C ALA A 114 -6.55 -3.74 -6.25
N ARG A 115 -7.17 -4.78 -5.65
CA ARG A 115 -8.30 -5.49 -6.25
C ARG A 115 -9.53 -4.60 -6.38
N GLU A 116 -9.86 -3.79 -5.38
CA GLU A 116 -10.98 -2.86 -5.46
C GLU A 116 -10.75 -1.79 -6.53
N VAL A 117 -9.55 -1.20 -6.59
CA VAL A 117 -9.18 -0.24 -7.65
C VAL A 117 -9.30 -0.86 -9.04
N GLU A 118 -8.87 -2.11 -9.23
CA GLU A 118 -8.98 -2.78 -10.52
C GLU A 118 -10.46 -3.04 -10.90
N LYS A 119 -11.30 -3.43 -9.93
CA LYS A 119 -12.76 -3.57 -10.17
C LYS A 119 -13.38 -2.24 -10.58
N GLU A 120 -13.07 -1.16 -9.87
CA GLU A 120 -13.55 0.19 -10.20
C GLU A 120 -13.09 0.61 -11.60
N ARG A 121 -11.81 0.37 -11.93
CA ARG A 121 -11.25 0.66 -13.25
C ARG A 121 -11.99 -0.08 -14.36
N ILE A 122 -12.27 -1.37 -14.18
CA ILE A 122 -13.05 -2.17 -15.14
C ILE A 122 -14.46 -1.61 -15.29
N ALA A 123 -15.11 -1.23 -14.18
CA ALA A 123 -16.44 -0.63 -14.21
C ALA A 123 -16.45 0.71 -14.98
N TYR A 124 -15.48 1.58 -14.72
CA TYR A 124 -15.32 2.83 -15.48
C TYR A 124 -15.07 2.57 -16.95
N MET A 125 -14.22 1.61 -17.30
CA MET A 125 -13.96 1.26 -18.70
C MET A 125 -15.24 0.79 -19.41
N LYS A 126 -16.06 -0.02 -18.75
CA LYS A 126 -17.36 -0.46 -19.27
C LYS A 126 -18.28 0.72 -19.53
N THR A 127 -18.38 1.66 -18.59
CA THR A 127 -19.18 2.88 -18.73
C THR A 127 -18.68 3.80 -19.84
N ILE A 128 -17.35 3.96 -19.97
CA ILE A 128 -16.75 4.71 -21.08
C ILE A 128 -17.10 4.07 -22.42
N ASN A 129 -17.03 2.75 -22.52
CA ASN A 129 -17.38 2.04 -23.75
C ASN A 129 -18.87 2.17 -24.09
N SER A 130 -19.77 2.14 -23.09
CA SER A 130 -21.19 2.39 -23.34
C SER A 130 -21.44 3.82 -23.81
N PHE A 131 -20.74 4.82 -23.25
CA PHE A 131 -20.84 6.20 -23.72
C PHE A 131 -20.30 6.36 -25.14
N ARG A 132 -19.19 5.69 -25.49
CA ARG A 132 -18.67 5.69 -26.86
C ARG A 132 -19.67 5.12 -27.85
N ALA A 133 -20.27 3.97 -27.53
CA ALA A 133 -21.29 3.35 -28.37
C ALA A 133 -22.53 4.24 -28.55
N GLN A 134 -23.01 4.87 -27.48
CA GLN A 134 -24.14 5.82 -27.56
C GLN A 134 -23.80 7.04 -28.42
N ASN A 135 -22.60 7.59 -28.26
CA ASN A 135 -22.16 8.76 -29.02
C ASN A 135 -22.01 8.44 -30.52
N GLU A 136 -21.50 7.25 -30.85
CA GLU A 136 -21.44 6.76 -32.23
C GLU A 136 -22.84 6.57 -32.83
N ALA A 137 -23.77 5.97 -32.07
CA ALA A 137 -25.16 5.82 -32.50
C ALA A 137 -25.86 7.17 -32.73
N LEU A 138 -25.66 8.14 -31.83
CA LEU A 138 -26.18 9.51 -31.95
C LEU A 138 -25.61 10.19 -33.20
N LYS A 139 -24.30 10.11 -33.43
CA LYS A 139 -23.66 10.66 -34.64
C LYS A 139 -24.24 10.03 -35.90
N ALA A 140 -24.40 8.70 -35.94
CA ALA A 140 -25.01 8.02 -37.07
C ALA A 140 -26.47 8.46 -37.30
N GLN A 141 -27.25 8.67 -36.24
CA GLN A 141 -28.62 9.15 -36.34
C GLN A 141 -28.69 10.59 -36.86
N THR A 142 -27.81 11.48 -36.39
CA THR A 142 -27.73 12.86 -36.89
C THR A 142 -27.28 12.93 -38.34
N ALA A 143 -26.34 12.08 -38.75
CA ALA A 143 -25.90 11.99 -40.14
C ALA A 143 -27.06 11.58 -41.07
N LYS A 144 -27.81 10.52 -40.69
CA LYS A 144 -29.01 10.09 -41.43
C LYS A 144 -30.09 11.17 -41.48
N GLN A 145 -30.38 11.83 -40.36
CA GLN A 145 -31.35 12.92 -40.33
C GLN A 145 -30.93 14.08 -41.24
N ASN A 146 -29.64 14.43 -41.26
CA ASN A 146 -29.13 15.49 -42.14
C ASN A 146 -29.23 15.11 -43.62
N GLU A 147 -28.93 13.87 -43.99
CA GLU A 147 -29.11 13.36 -45.36
C GLU A 147 -30.58 13.38 -45.79
N ASP A 148 -31.48 12.95 -44.91
CA ASP A 148 -32.93 12.99 -45.14
C ASP A 148 -33.43 14.44 -45.28
N TYR A 149 -32.95 15.35 -44.41
CA TYR A 149 -33.30 16.78 -44.48
C TYR A 149 -32.82 17.41 -45.79
N GLN A 150 -31.58 17.15 -46.20
CA GLN A 150 -31.03 17.65 -47.46
C GLN A 150 -31.79 17.10 -48.67
N SER A 151 -32.14 15.81 -48.66
CA SER A 151 -32.90 15.18 -49.74
C SER A 151 -34.31 15.76 -49.86
N ARG A 152 -35.00 15.96 -48.72
CA ARG A 152 -36.30 16.64 -48.67
C ARG A 152 -36.21 18.09 -49.12
N GLN A 153 -35.20 18.84 -48.68
CA GLN A 153 -34.97 20.21 -49.13
C GLN A 153 -34.76 20.29 -50.64
N LYS A 154 -33.94 19.42 -51.24
CA LYS A 154 -33.76 19.36 -52.71
C LYS A 154 -35.08 19.11 -53.43
N LEU A 155 -35.90 18.18 -52.92
CA LEU A 155 -37.24 17.90 -53.46
C LEU A 155 -38.16 19.12 -53.40
N TYR A 156 -38.20 19.82 -52.26
CA TYR A 156 -39.00 21.04 -52.11
C TYR A 156 -38.54 22.17 -53.05
N ILE A 157 -37.22 22.33 -53.23
CA ILE A 157 -36.66 23.34 -54.15
C ILE A 157 -37.07 23.03 -55.61
N ILE A 158 -36.98 21.77 -56.04
CA ILE A 158 -37.39 21.35 -57.39
C ILE A 158 -38.90 21.56 -57.59
N ALA A 159 -39.72 21.18 -56.61
CA ALA A 159 -41.18 21.37 -56.67
C ALA A 159 -41.55 22.86 -56.76
N MET A 160 -40.89 23.72 -55.98
CA MET A 160 -41.09 25.18 -56.05
C MET A 160 -40.70 25.74 -57.44
N ALA A 161 -39.57 25.29 -57.99
CA ALA A 161 -39.14 25.71 -59.33
C ALA A 161 -40.14 25.31 -60.41
N MET A 162 -40.67 24.07 -60.37
CA MET A 162 -41.71 23.63 -61.30
C MET A 162 -43.00 24.45 -61.17
N LEU A 163 -43.40 24.80 -59.95
CA LEU A 163 -44.56 25.68 -59.71
C LEU A 163 -44.36 27.05 -60.36
N ILE A 164 -43.19 27.65 -60.20
CA ILE A 164 -42.85 28.95 -60.80
C ILE A 164 -42.89 28.87 -62.33
N VAL A 165 -42.29 27.82 -62.93
CA VAL A 165 -42.31 27.61 -64.39
C VAL A 165 -43.73 27.43 -64.91
N SER A 166 -44.56 26.65 -64.22
CA SER A 166 -45.99 26.46 -64.52
C SER A 166 -46.75 27.80 -64.56
N VAL A 167 -46.55 28.65 -63.56
CA VAL A 167 -47.19 29.98 -63.49
C VAL A 167 -46.72 30.86 -64.64
N ILE A 168 -45.43 30.88 -64.96
CA ILE A 168 -44.87 31.65 -66.08
C ILE A 168 -45.48 31.19 -67.42
N VAL A 169 -45.57 29.88 -67.65
CA VAL A 169 -46.16 29.31 -68.87
C VAL A 169 -47.64 29.70 -69.00
N LEU A 170 -48.41 29.61 -67.91
CA LEU A 170 -49.82 30.03 -67.90
C LEU A 170 -49.98 31.53 -68.20
N LEU A 171 -49.10 32.38 -67.68
CA LEU A 171 -49.12 33.82 -67.97
C LEU A 171 -48.80 34.13 -69.44
N ILE A 172 -47.83 33.43 -70.04
CA ILE A 172 -47.48 33.55 -71.46
C ILE A 172 -48.64 33.09 -72.35
N LEU A 173 -49.25 31.93 -72.03
CA LEU A 173 -50.40 31.41 -72.77
C LEU A 173 -51.62 32.34 -72.67
N LYS A 174 -51.89 32.92 -71.50
CA LYS A 174 -52.97 33.90 -71.31
C LYS A 174 -52.72 35.17 -72.12
N ARG A 175 -51.48 35.67 -72.18
CA ARG A 175 -51.11 36.86 -72.96
C ARG A 175 -51.27 36.65 -74.47
N LYS A 176 -50.96 35.46 -74.98
CA LYS A 176 -51.13 35.10 -76.40
C LYS A 176 -52.60 34.95 -76.83
N ARG A 177 -53.53 34.72 -75.89
CA ARG A 177 -54.97 34.58 -76.15
C ARG A 177 -55.74 35.91 -76.09
N SER A 178 -55.09 36.98 -75.62
CA SER A 178 -55.68 38.32 -75.41
C SER A 178 -55.20 39.37 -76.42
N ASN A 179 -54.29 38.99 -77.32
CA ASN A 179 -53.96 39.70 -78.56
C ASN A 179 -54.60 38.95 -79.73
#